data_AF-A0A967I936-F1
#
_entry.id   AF-A0A967I936-F1
#
_cell.length_a   1.000
_cell.length_b   1.000
_cell.length_c   1.000
_cell.angle_alpha   90.00
_cell.angle_beta   90.00
_cell.angle_gamma   90.00
#
_symmetry.space_group_name_H-M   'P 1'
#
loop_
_entity.id
_entity.type
_entity.pdbx_description
1 polymer ?
#
loop_
_entity_poly.entity_id
_entity_poly.type
_entity_poly.pdbx_seq_one_letter_code
_entity_poly.pdbx_strand_id
1 'polypeptide(L)' 'LLLERMIMGGQVMTTTKVENYPGFPGGIDGPDLMMRFQEHCQEFGLEVTTGEAEGLVDDGDMKTLTVDGKELKA' A
#
# COMPACT_ATOMS: atom_id res chain seq x y z
N LEU A 1 -9.67 3.62 -2.11
CA LEU A 1 -9.36 2.25 -1.66
C LEU A 1 -7.94 1.88 -2.11
N LEU A 2 -7.09 1.49 -1.17
CA LEU A 2 -5.81 0.85 -1.39
C LEU A 2 -5.94 -0.61 -0.94
N LEU A 3 -5.63 -1.54 -1.85
CA LEU A 3 -5.59 -2.97 -1.54
C LEU A 3 -4.14 -3.38 -1.28
N GLU A 4 -3.88 -4.04 -0.15
CA GLU A 4 -2.56 -4.55 0.21
C GLU A 4 -2.70 -6.00 0.68
N ARG A 5 -1.78 -6.88 0.31
CA ARG A 5 -1.89 -8.31 0.68
C ARG A 5 -1.47 -8.56 2.13
N MET A 6 -0.48 -7.83 2.61
CA MET A 6 0.02 -7.98 3.98
C MET A 6 0.08 -6.63 4.69
N ILE A 7 1.27 -6.05 4.75
CA ILE A 7 1.54 -4.81 5.47
C ILE A 7 1.99 -3.79 4.43
N MET A 8 1.48 -2.56 4.56
CA MET A 8 1.91 -1.48 3.70
C MET A 8 3.41 -1.24 3.81
N GLY A 9 4.01 -0.93 2.67
CA GLY A 9 5.40 -0.50 2.58
C GLY A 9 6.33 -1.43 1.79
N GLY A 10 5.82 -2.60 1.37
CA GLY A 10 6.50 -3.48 0.42
C GLY A 10 7.94 -3.81 0.81
N GLN A 11 8.87 -3.65 -0.13
CA GLN A 11 10.28 -4.00 0.10
C GLN A 11 10.99 -3.11 1.13
N VAL A 12 10.50 -1.88 1.36
CA VAL A 12 11.17 -0.96 2.31
C VAL A 12 11.00 -1.43 3.75
N MET A 13 9.94 -2.20 4.05
CA MET A 13 9.72 -2.80 5.37
C MET A 13 10.85 -3.72 5.84
N THR A 14 11.63 -4.30 4.93
CA THR A 14 12.77 -5.17 5.26
C THR A 14 14.11 -4.46 5.20
N THR A 15 14.11 -3.18 4.84
CA THR A 15 15.32 -2.36 4.73
C THR A 15 15.67 -1.78 6.09
N THR A 16 16.88 -2.06 6.58
CA THR A 16 17.33 -1.53 7.88
C THR A 16 17.42 -0.01 7.88
N LYS A 17 17.90 0.60 6.78
CA LYS A 17 18.11 2.04 6.71
C LYS A 17 17.98 2.59 5.29
N VAL A 18 17.27 3.71 5.16
CA VAL A 18 17.07 4.47 3.93
C VAL A 18 17.79 5.80 4.07
N GLU A 19 18.83 6.02 3.25
CA GLU A 19 19.71 7.20 3.35
C GLU A 19 19.47 8.23 2.23
N ASN A 20 18.67 7.86 1.24
CA ASN A 20 18.42 8.65 0.03
C ASN A 20 16.97 9.17 -0.07
N TYR A 21 16.19 9.14 1.02
CA TYR A 21 14.87 9.76 1.07
C TYR A 21 14.98 11.19 1.64
N PRO A 22 14.66 12.24 0.85
CA PRO A 22 14.79 13.62 1.31
C PRO A 22 13.98 13.92 2.57
N GLY A 23 14.49 14.80 3.43
CA GLY A 23 13.83 15.18 4.68
C GLY A 23 14.27 14.39 5.92
N PHE A 24 15.15 13.40 5.75
CA PHE A 24 15.74 12.63 6.86
C PHE A 24 17.27 12.74 6.89
N PRO A 25 17.84 13.83 7.41
CA PRO A 25 19.29 13.95 7.61
C PRO A 25 19.80 12.80 8.49
N GLY A 26 20.80 12.07 8.03
CA GLY A 26 21.31 10.87 8.70
C GLY A 26 20.53 9.58 8.40
N GLY A 27 19.52 9.64 7.53
CA GLY A 27 18.68 8.51 7.11
C GLY A 27 17.52 8.22 8.06
N ILE A 28 16.69 7.25 7.68
CA ILE A 28 15.55 6.75 8.46
C ILE A 28 15.44 5.23 8.30
N ASP A 29 14.96 4.55 9.32
CA ASP A 29 14.72 3.10 9.24
C ASP A 29 13.56 2.81 8.27
N GLY A 30 13.67 1.73 7.49
CA GLY A 30 12.67 1.39 6.47
C GLY A 30 11.24 1.28 7.04
N PRO A 31 11.02 0.51 8.12
CA PRO A 31 9.72 0.43 8.80
C PRO A 31 9.19 1.79 9.28
N ASP A 32 10.04 2.65 9.82
CA ASP A 32 9.64 3.97 10.33
C ASP A 32 9.20 4.89 9.19
N LEU A 33 9.89 4.84 8.05
CA LEU A 33 9.49 5.58 6.85
C LEU A 33 8.11 5.12 6.34
N MET A 34 7.84 3.81 6.32
CA MET A 34 6.56 3.27 5.86
C MET A 34 5.42 3.59 6.83
N MET A 35 5.69 3.59 8.14
CA MET A 35 4.72 4.01 9.15
C MET A 35 4.28 5.47 8.95
N ARG A 36 5.22 6.38 8.66
CA ARG A 36 4.91 7.79 8.35
C ARG A 36 4.03 7.94 7.10
N PHE A 37 4.25 7.13 6.06
CA PHE A 37 3.35 7.15 4.89
C PHE A 37 1.98 6.58 5.19
N GLN A 38 1.90 5.53 6.00
CA GLN A 38 0.62 5.00 6.46
C GLN A 38 -0.20 6.05 7.21
N GLU A 39 0.43 6.76 8.15
CA GLU A 39 -0.20 7.87 8.87
C GLU A 39 -0.68 8.97 7.92
N HIS A 40 0.18 9.38 6.98
CA HIS A 40 -0.17 10.36 5.95
C HIS A 40 -1.40 9.92 5.14
N CYS A 41 -1.43 8.68 4.64
CA CYS A 41 -2.58 8.15 3.92
C CYS A 41 -3.87 8.18 4.77
N GLN A 42 -3.78 7.83 6.06
CA GLN A 42 -4.91 7.83 6.99
C GLN A 42 -5.44 9.26 7.24
N GLU A 43 -4.56 10.25 7.37
CA GLU A 43 -4.95 11.66 7.56
C GLU A 43 -5.78 12.21 6.39
N PHE A 44 -5.51 11.75 5.17
CA PHE A 44 -6.29 12.11 3.98
C PHE A 44 -7.52 11.22 3.75
N GLY A 45 -7.82 10.31 4.67
CA GLY A 45 -8.99 9.43 4.60
C GLY A 45 -8.87 8.33 3.55
N LEU A 46 -7.65 7.93 3.16
CA LEU A 46 -7.47 6.78 2.28
C LEU A 46 -7.94 5.51 2.98
N GLU A 47 -8.99 4.90 2.46
CA GLU A 47 -9.42 3.57 2.88
C GLU A 47 -8.39 2.52 2.44
N VAL A 48 -7.86 1.76 3.40
CA VAL A 48 -6.93 0.65 3.18
C VAL A 48 -7.64 -0.65 3.54
N THR A 49 -7.59 -1.64 2.65
CA THR A 49 -8.13 -2.97 2.88
C THR A 49 -7.05 -4.02 2.63
N THR A 50 -7.02 -5.04 3.48
CA THR A 50 -6.14 -6.18 3.29
C THR A 50 -6.84 -7.25 2.44
N GLY A 51 -6.16 -7.76 1.42
CA GLY A 51 -6.63 -8.87 0.60
C GLY A 51 -5.67 -9.19 -0.55
N GLU A 52 -5.70 -10.43 -1.03
CA GLU A 52 -4.91 -10.84 -2.19
C GLU A 52 -5.71 -10.59 -3.48
N ALA A 53 -5.17 -9.77 -4.38
CA ALA A 53 -5.72 -9.61 -5.72
C ALA A 53 -5.40 -10.86 -6.54
N GLU A 54 -6.43 -11.60 -6.91
CA GLU A 54 -6.34 -12.86 -7.64
C GLU A 54 -6.62 -12.69 -9.14
N GLY A 55 -7.37 -11.64 -9.51
CA GLY A 55 -7.77 -11.40 -10.90
C GLY A 55 -8.30 -10.00 -11.16
N LEU A 56 -8.25 -9.58 -12.42
CA LEU A 56 -8.79 -8.32 -12.93
C LEU A 56 -9.47 -8.59 -14.27
N VAL A 57 -10.73 -8.17 -14.39
CA VAL A 57 -11.50 -8.19 -15.63
C VAL A 57 -11.79 -6.75 -16.05
N ASP A 58 -11.56 -6.47 -17.33
CA ASP A 58 -11.83 -5.17 -17.95
C ASP A 58 -13.22 -5.20 -18.61
N ASP A 59 -14.19 -4.52 -18.00
CA ASP A 59 -15.57 -4.40 -18.50
C ASP A 59 -15.82 -3.02 -19.18
N GLY A 60 -14.77 -2.36 -19.67
CA GLY A 60 -14.85 -1.02 -20.26
C GLY A 60 -14.92 0.07 -19.20
N ASP A 61 -16.13 0.58 -18.93
CA ASP A 61 -16.39 1.71 -18.02
C ASP A 61 -16.14 1.37 -16.54
N MET A 62 -16.11 0.07 -16.20
CA MET A 62 -15.82 -0.44 -14.86
C MET A 62 -14.80 -1.56 -14.97
N LYS A 63 -14.08 -1.82 -13.87
CA LYS A 63 -13.23 -3.00 -13.72
C LYS A 63 -13.77 -3.88 -12.60
N THR A 64 -13.68 -5.20 -12.80
CA THR A 64 -14.03 -6.17 -11.77
C THR A 64 -12.74 -6.81 -11.25
N LEU A 65 -12.45 -6.60 -9.96
CA LEU A 65 -11.30 -7.16 -9.28
C LEU A 65 -11.73 -8.38 -8.45
N THR A 66 -11.02 -9.49 -8.53
CA THR A 66 -11.22 -10.64 -7.65
C THR A 66 -10.22 -10.53 -6.49
N VAL A 67 -10.74 -10.43 -5.27
CA VAL A 67 -9.97 -10.30 -4.03
C VAL A 67 -10.44 -11.34 -3.03
N ASP A 68 -9.54 -12.22 -2.60
CA ASP A 68 -9.85 -13.35 -1.69
C ASP A 68 -11.11 -14.15 -2.11
N GLY A 69 -11.22 -14.45 -3.41
CA GLY A 69 -12.39 -15.12 -4.01
C GLY A 69 -13.69 -14.29 -4.08
N LYS A 70 -13.68 -13.00 -3.72
CA LYS A 70 -14.82 -12.09 -3.82
C LYS A 70 -14.64 -11.08 -4.95
N GLU A 71 -15.73 -10.72 -5.61
CA GLU A 71 -15.71 -9.68 -6.65
C GLU A 71 -15.90 -8.29 -6.03
N LEU A 72 -15.01 -7.38 -6.40
CA LEU A 72 -15.06 -5.96 -6.10
C LEU A 72 -15.14 -5.19 -7.42
N LYS A 73 -16.22 -4.42 -7.61
CA LYS A 73 -16.37 -3.55 -8.79
C LYS A 73 -15.83 -2.16 -8.46
N ALA A 74 -14.93 -1.67 -9.30
CA ALA A 74 -14.27 -0.37 -9.16
C ALA A 74 -14.31 0.40 -10.48
#